data_AF-A0A848QEV0-F1
#
_entry.id   AF-A0A848QEV0-F1
#
_cell.length_a   1.000
_cell.length_b   1.000
_cell.length_c   1.000
_cell.angle_alpha   90.00
_cell.angle_beta   90.00
_cell.angle_gamma   90.00
#
_symmetry.space_group_name_H-M   'P 1'
#
loop_
_entity.id
_entity.type
_entity.pdbx_description
1 polymer ?
#
loop_
_entity_poly.entity_id
_entity_poly.type
_entity_poly.pdbx_seq_one_letter_code
_entity_poly.pdbx_strand_id
1 'polypeptide(L)'
;MLAVGTPTDVAHAQERDDQTEARKEMQAGNIMRSRQIEARVLPMMRDAEYLGFAYDSTAMAYRLKFIRSGRVIFVDVDARTGRILGRSR
;
A
#
# COMPACT_ATOMS: atom_id res chain seq x y z
N MET A 1 -34.02 -17.78 12.98
CA MET A 1 -33.71 -16.85 11.88
C MET A 1 -32.40 -16.17 12.23
N LEU A 2 -31.26 -16.72 11.79
CA LEU A 2 -29.92 -16.18 12.08
C LEU A 2 -29.42 -15.45 10.84
N ALA A 3 -29.35 -14.12 10.92
CA ALA A 3 -28.80 -13.27 9.87
C ALA A 3 -27.27 -13.39 9.85
N VAL A 4 -26.72 -13.82 8.73
CA VAL A 4 -25.28 -13.82 8.45
C VAL A 4 -24.90 -12.40 8.03
N GLY A 5 -24.16 -11.69 8.89
CA GLY A 5 -23.54 -10.42 8.54
C GLY A 5 -22.36 -10.66 7.59
N THR A 6 -22.40 -10.06 6.40
CA THR A 6 -21.35 -10.17 5.39
C THR A 6 -20.08 -9.41 5.83
N PRO A 7 -18.88 -10.03 5.81
CA PRO A 7 -17.64 -9.44 6.34
C PRO A 7 -17.01 -8.35 5.44
N THR A 8 -17.75 -7.71 4.55
CA THR A 8 -17.19 -6.75 3.57
C THR A 8 -16.92 -5.37 4.15
N ASP A 9 -17.52 -4.99 5.28
CA ASP A 9 -17.38 -3.64 5.84
C ASP A 9 -16.02 -3.39 6.52
N VAL A 10 -15.48 -4.42 7.19
CA VAL A 10 -14.26 -4.27 8.02
C VAL A 10 -13.01 -3.97 7.18
N ALA A 11 -12.89 -4.56 5.98
CA ALA A 11 -11.74 -4.32 5.10
C ALA A 11 -11.74 -2.89 4.55
N HIS A 12 -12.90 -2.38 4.14
CA HIS A 12 -13.02 -1.00 3.64
C HIS A 12 -12.89 0.04 4.75
N ALA A 13 -13.33 -0.27 5.97
CA ALA A 13 -13.12 0.58 7.13
C ALA A 13 -11.62 0.68 7.48
N GLN A 14 -10.91 -0.45 7.47
CA GLN A 14 -9.47 -0.49 7.74
C GLN A 14 -8.67 0.28 6.69
N GLU A 15 -8.96 0.08 5.39
CA GLU A 15 -8.29 0.83 4.32
C GLU A 15 -8.48 2.35 4.44
N ARG A 16 -9.65 2.82 4.90
CA ARG A 16 -9.93 4.24 5.12
C ARG A 16 -9.17 4.80 6.31
N ASP A 17 -9.08 4.03 7.39
CA ASP A 17 -8.34 4.42 8.60
C ASP A 17 -6.83 4.48 8.30
N ASP A 18 -6.30 3.45 7.64
CA ASP A 18 -4.91 3.37 7.19
C ASP A 18 -4.53 4.54 6.26
N GLN A 19 -5.42 4.94 5.34
CA GLN A 19 -5.22 6.13 4.51
C GLN A 19 -5.24 7.44 5.31
N THR A 20 -6.02 7.50 6.39
CA THR A 20 -6.11 8.68 7.25
C THR A 20 -4.82 8.82 8.07
N GLU A 21 -4.36 7.73 8.66
CA GLU A 21 -3.09 7.66 9.39
C GLU A 21 -1.90 7.95 8.48
N ALA A 22 -1.88 7.42 7.25
CA ALA A 22 -0.85 7.77 6.26
C ALA A 22 -0.77 9.28 6.02
N ARG A 23 -1.92 9.97 5.90
CA ARG A 23 -1.95 11.42 5.72
C ARG A 23 -1.42 12.17 6.94
N LYS A 24 -1.73 11.72 8.16
CA LYS A 24 -1.20 12.31 9.40
C LYS A 24 0.30 12.13 9.51
N GLU A 25 0.80 10.90 9.33
CA GLU A 25 2.23 10.58 9.39
C GLU A 25 3.04 11.32 8.32
N MET A 26 2.49 11.45 7.10
CA MET A 26 3.10 12.26 6.02
C MET A 26 3.13 13.75 6.38
N GLN A 27 2.06 14.29 6.98
CA GLN A 27 2.01 15.69 7.41
C GLN A 27 2.97 15.98 8.56
N ALA A 28 3.14 15.01 9.47
CA ALA A 28 4.12 15.08 10.55
C ALA A 28 5.58 14.95 10.05
N GLY A 29 5.79 14.51 8.81
CA GLY A 29 7.12 14.31 8.23
C GLY A 29 7.80 13.02 8.69
N ASN A 30 7.06 12.10 9.30
CA ASN A 30 7.59 10.84 9.83
C ASN A 30 7.84 9.80 8.73
N ILE A 31 7.09 9.91 7.62
CA ILE A 31 7.19 9.01 6.47
C ILE A 31 7.36 9.80 5.16
N MET A 32 8.01 9.17 4.19
CA MET A 32 8.16 9.70 2.83
C MET A 32 6.80 9.84 2.15
N ARG A 33 6.67 10.84 1.27
CA ARG A 33 5.44 11.01 0.49
C ARG A 33 5.28 9.83 -0.48
N SER A 34 4.04 9.40 -0.69
CA SER A 34 3.71 8.33 -1.65
C SER A 34 4.37 8.54 -3.03
N ARG A 35 4.31 9.76 -3.56
CA ARG A 35 4.96 10.12 -4.85
C ARG A 35 6.47 9.83 -4.87
N GLN A 36 7.18 10.03 -3.75
CA GLN A 36 8.61 9.74 -3.68
C GLN A 36 8.90 8.24 -3.64
N ILE A 37 8.02 7.46 -2.99
CA ILE A 37 8.08 6.00 -2.98
C ILE A 37 7.80 5.46 -4.38
N GLU A 38 6.73 5.91 -5.02
CA GLU A 38 6.35 5.55 -6.39
C GLU A 38 7.48 5.85 -7.37
N ALA A 39 8.10 7.04 -7.30
CA ALA A 39 9.22 7.40 -8.17
C ALA A 39 10.41 6.44 -8.09
N ARG A 40 10.60 5.73 -6.97
CA ARG A 40 11.65 4.72 -6.80
C ARG A 40 11.25 3.35 -7.35
N VAL A 41 9.99 2.95 -7.17
CA VAL A 41 9.53 1.59 -7.52
C VAL A 41 9.07 1.49 -8.97
N LEU A 42 8.34 2.49 -9.49
CA LEU A 42 7.77 2.46 -10.84
C LEU A 42 8.81 2.16 -11.94
N PRO A 43 10.05 2.72 -11.92
CA PRO A 43 11.07 2.39 -12.92
C PRO A 43 11.53 0.93 -12.90
N MET A 44 11.38 0.24 -11.77
CA MET A 44 11.75 -1.17 -11.59
C MET A 44 10.64 -2.13 -12.05
N MET A 45 9.42 -1.64 -12.20
CA MET A 45 8.21 -2.41 -12.56
C MET A 45 7.63 -1.94 -13.91
N ARG A 46 8.49 -1.50 -14.85
CA ARG A 46 8.07 -0.95 -16.15
C ARG A 46 7.30 -1.92 -17.05
N ASP A 47 7.39 -3.21 -16.76
CA ASP A 47 6.67 -4.29 -17.44
C ASP A 47 5.37 -4.71 -16.72
N ALA A 48 4.99 -3.98 -15.67
CA ALA A 48 3.76 -4.17 -14.92
C ALA A 48 2.95 -2.87 -14.86
N GLU A 49 1.63 -3.00 -14.83
CA GLU A 49 0.73 -1.87 -14.64
C GLU A 49 0.55 -1.60 -13.15
N TYR A 50 0.66 -0.33 -12.74
CA TYR A 50 0.49 0.10 -11.36
C TYR A 50 -0.98 0.36 -11.04
N LEU A 51 -1.50 -0.31 -10.03
CA LEU A 51 -2.91 -0.21 -9.62
C LEU A 51 -3.13 0.75 -8.44
N GLY A 52 -2.08 1.06 -7.67
CA GLY A 52 -2.15 1.94 -6.51
C GLY A 52 -1.33 1.43 -5.33
N PHE A 53 -1.43 2.13 -4.20
CA PHE A 53 -0.75 1.79 -2.97
C PHE A 53 -1.71 1.73 -1.78
N ALA A 54 -1.32 0.96 -0.78
CA ALA A 54 -1.86 1.02 0.57
C ALA A 54 -0.73 1.33 1.55
N TYR A 55 -1.06 2.00 2.65
CA TYR A 55 -0.13 2.19 3.76
C TYR A 55 -0.51 1.21 4.86
N ASP A 56 0.45 0.48 5.38
CA ASP A 56 0.30 -0.35 6.57
C ASP A 56 0.95 0.41 7.73
N SER A 57 0.11 0.96 8.61
CA SER A 57 0.54 1.73 9.77
C SER A 57 1.26 0.88 10.82
N THR A 58 0.92 -0.41 10.91
CA THR A 58 1.51 -1.36 11.86
C THR A 58 2.92 -1.73 11.42
N ALA A 59 3.11 -1.99 10.12
CA ALA A 59 4.42 -2.30 9.55
C ALA A 59 5.25 -1.05 9.19
N MET A 60 4.64 0.15 9.26
CA MET A 60 5.19 1.40 8.73
C MET A 60 5.75 1.24 7.31
N ALA A 61 4.95 0.63 6.44
CA ALA A 61 5.34 0.27 5.09
C ALA A 61 4.27 0.64 4.06
N TYR A 62 4.70 0.99 2.86
CA TYR A 62 3.83 1.08 1.69
C TYR A 62 3.79 -0.25 0.97
N ARG A 63 2.59 -0.73 0.66
CA ARG A 63 2.36 -1.86 -0.24
C ARG A 63 1.86 -1.34 -1.57
N LEU A 64 2.70 -1.44 -2.60
CA LEU A 64 2.35 -1.05 -3.96
C LEU A 64 1.80 -2.27 -4.69
N LYS A 65 0.69 -2.08 -5.39
CA LYS A 65 -0.01 -3.12 -6.14
C LYS A 65 0.23 -2.93 -7.63
N PHE A 66 0.66 -4.00 -8.27
CA PHE A 66 0.90 -4.07 -9.69
C PHE A 66 0.15 -5.24 -10.29
N ILE A 67 -0.10 -5.18 -11.60
CA ILE A 67 -0.54 -6.33 -12.39
C ILE A 67 0.41 -6.56 -13.55
N ARG A 68 0.87 -7.80 -13.71
CA ARG A 68 1.75 -8.22 -14.80
C ARG A 68 1.24 -9.53 -15.36
N SER A 69 0.91 -9.54 -16.65
CA SER A 69 0.40 -10.74 -17.34
C SER A 69 -0.78 -11.39 -16.60
N GLY A 70 -1.71 -10.56 -16.08
CA GLY A 70 -2.89 -11.03 -15.35
C GLY A 70 -2.63 -11.49 -13.90
N ARG A 71 -1.40 -11.38 -13.39
CA ARG A 71 -1.04 -11.73 -12.00
C ARG A 71 -0.78 -10.47 -11.19
N VAL A 72 -1.33 -10.42 -9.98
CA VAL A 72 -1.09 -9.33 -9.04
C VAL A 72 0.29 -9.50 -8.43
N ILE A 73 1.05 -8.42 -8.35
CA ILE A 73 2.34 -8.36 -7.68
C ILE A 73 2.26 -7.26 -6.62
N PHE A 74 2.69 -7.58 -5.41
CA PHE A 74 2.84 -6.61 -4.34
C PHE A 74 4.31 -6.30 -4.11
N VAL A 75 4.62 -5.03 -3.90
CA VAL A 75 5.95 -4.56 -3.53
C VAL A 75 5.82 -3.80 -2.21
N ASP A 76 6.43 -4.33 -1.16
CA ASP A 76 6.46 -3.71 0.16
C ASP A 76 7.70 -2.82 0.27
N VAL A 77 7.51 -1.59 0.75
CA VAL A 77 8.54 -0.55 0.84
C VAL A 77 8.48 0.11 2.20
N ASP A 78 9.62 0.25 2.86
CA ASP A 78 9.74 0.95 4.13
C ASP A 78 9.32 2.43 3.96
N ALA A 79 8.35 2.88 4.76
CA ALA A 79 7.76 4.21 4.58
C ALA A 79 8.71 5.34 5.02
N ARG A 80 9.69 5.06 5.87
CA ARG A 80 10.62 6.07 6.41
C ARG A 80 11.81 6.32 5.47
N THR A 81 12.31 5.26 4.88
CA THR A 81 13.57 5.27 4.09
C THR A 81 13.34 5.10 2.59
N GLY A 82 12.19 4.56 2.20
CA GLY A 82 11.88 4.18 0.82
C GLY A 82 12.67 2.98 0.32
N ARG A 83 13.16 2.13 1.23
CA ARG A 83 13.86 0.87 0.90
C ARG A 83 12.85 -0.23 0.60
N ILE A 84 13.03 -0.95 -0.49
CA ILE A 84 12.19 -2.12 -0.80
C ILE A 84 12.44 -3.21 0.24
N LEU A 85 11.38 -3.62 0.93
CA LEU A 85 11.40 -4.68 1.94
C LEU A 85 11.22 -6.06 1.30
N GLY A 86 10.34 -6.14 0.29
CA GLY A 86 10.01 -7.42 -0.33
C GLY A 86 9.12 -7.28 -1.56
N ARG A 87 8.97 -8.39 -2.26
CA ARG A 87 8.00 -8.56 -3.34
C ARG A 87 7.26 -9.87 -3.15
N SER A 88 5.95 -9.86 -3.34
CA SER A 88 5.10 -11.05 -3.32
C SER A 88 4.18 -11.06 -4.56
N ARG A 89 3.66 -12.22 -4.92
CA ARG A 89 2.92 -12.50 -6.16
C ARG A 89 1.85 -13.52 -5.90
#